data_AF-A0A3D4E779-F1
#
_entry.id   AF-A0A3D4E779-F1
#
_cell.length_a   1.000
_cell.length_b   1.000
_cell.length_c   1.000
_cell.angle_alpha   90.00
_cell.angle_beta   90.00
_cell.angle_gamma   90.00
#
_symmetry.space_group_name_H-M   'P 1'
#
loop_
_entity.id
_entity.type
_entity.pdbx_description
1 polymer ?
#
loop_
_entity_poly.entity_id
_entity_poly.type
_entity_poly.pdbx_seq_one_letter_code
_entity_poly.pdbx_strand_id
1 'polypeptide(L)'
;MPPKRKAKRKSPSYVAPKRRKGFLAVALPWLKRFGLVIGGLILITWLGAWFVLTGTAARTANWSKSQIIAATANAGFKIENLLVEGRVNTDPALMMALLNIQTGDPLFGINPQEAKTLLEETKWIRAAHIQRRLPDTLYIKLYERTPIALWNYNGETTLLD
;
A
#
# COMPACT_ATOMS: atom_id res chain seq x y z
N MET A 1 34.40 -26.79 -105.25
CA MET A 1 34.93 -26.97 -103.87
C MET A 1 34.08 -26.11 -102.91
N PRO A 2 33.49 -26.65 -101.83
CA PRO A 2 32.66 -25.84 -100.92
C PRO A 2 33.52 -25.13 -99.86
N PRO A 3 33.16 -23.93 -99.38
CA PRO A 3 33.93 -23.24 -98.34
C PRO A 3 33.60 -23.81 -96.94
N LYS A 4 34.65 -24.08 -96.16
CA LYS A 4 34.56 -24.57 -94.77
C LYS A 4 33.90 -23.54 -93.85
N ARG A 5 32.80 -23.94 -93.20
CA ARG A 5 32.07 -23.18 -92.17
C ARG A 5 32.92 -23.10 -90.90
N LYS A 6 33.39 -21.90 -90.51
CA LYS A 6 34.14 -21.69 -89.26
C LYS A 6 33.20 -21.83 -88.06
N ALA A 7 33.51 -22.77 -87.16
CA ALA A 7 32.77 -22.99 -85.93
C ALA A 7 32.98 -21.81 -84.95
N LYS A 8 31.90 -21.20 -84.47
CA LYS A 8 31.92 -20.15 -83.44
C LYS A 8 32.37 -20.76 -82.10
N ARG A 9 33.53 -20.34 -81.59
CA ARG A 9 33.96 -20.61 -80.21
C ARG A 9 33.07 -19.84 -79.25
N LYS A 10 32.43 -20.53 -78.29
CA LYS A 10 31.69 -19.92 -77.18
C LYS A 10 32.68 -19.33 -76.18
N SER A 11 32.55 -18.05 -75.85
CA SER A 11 33.30 -17.38 -74.79
C SER A 11 32.88 -17.93 -73.42
N PRO A 12 33.80 -18.10 -72.46
CA PRO A 12 33.42 -18.52 -71.12
C PRO A 12 32.66 -17.38 -70.43
N SER A 13 31.45 -17.68 -69.93
CA SER A 13 30.66 -16.75 -69.15
C SER A 13 31.37 -16.45 -67.82
N TYR A 14 31.74 -15.20 -67.58
CA TYR A 14 32.33 -14.78 -66.30
C TYR A 14 31.26 -14.84 -65.20
N VAL A 15 31.37 -15.80 -64.29
CA VAL A 15 30.49 -15.92 -63.11
C VAL A 15 31.14 -15.14 -61.97
N ALA A 16 30.53 -14.01 -61.58
CA ALA A 16 31.01 -13.24 -60.44
C ALA A 16 31.00 -14.09 -59.15
N PRO A 17 32.06 -14.04 -58.32
CA PRO A 17 32.11 -14.81 -57.09
C PRO A 17 31.02 -14.31 -56.13
N LYS A 18 30.07 -15.18 -55.80
CA LYS A 18 28.98 -14.89 -54.86
C LYS A 18 29.59 -14.70 -53.48
N ARG A 19 29.78 -13.44 -53.07
CA ARG A 19 30.36 -13.03 -51.78
C ARG A 19 29.55 -13.65 -50.65
N ARG A 20 30.03 -14.77 -50.07
CA ARG A 20 29.39 -15.43 -48.93
C ARG A 20 29.43 -14.45 -47.76
N LYS A 21 28.26 -13.95 -47.35
CA LYS A 21 28.14 -13.14 -46.13
C LYS A 21 28.65 -14.02 -44.98
N GLY A 22 29.71 -13.59 -44.30
CA GLY A 22 30.30 -14.33 -43.19
C GLY A 22 29.26 -14.57 -42.10
N PHE A 23 29.38 -15.67 -41.36
CA PHE A 23 28.45 -16.07 -40.29
C PHE A 23 28.13 -14.91 -39.33
N LEU A 24 29.12 -14.06 -39.04
CA LEU A 24 28.97 -12.85 -38.24
C LEU A 24 27.96 -11.84 -38.81
N ALA A 25 27.88 -11.65 -40.12
CA ALA A 25 26.93 -10.73 -40.75
C ALA A 25 25.47 -11.19 -40.63
N VAL A 26 25.24 -12.49 -40.40
CA VAL A 26 23.92 -13.08 -40.16
C VAL A 26 23.59 -13.12 -38.66
N ALA A 27 24.58 -13.41 -37.82
CA ALA A 27 24.41 -13.54 -36.37
C ALA A 27 24.32 -12.18 -35.63
N LEU A 28 25.06 -11.16 -36.08
CA LEU A 28 25.12 -9.84 -35.43
C LEU A 28 23.75 -9.12 -35.33
N PRO A 29 22.89 -9.08 -36.37
CA PRO A 29 21.57 -8.47 -36.25
C PRO A 29 20.63 -9.27 -35.33
N TRP A 30 20.80 -10.59 -35.23
CA TRP A 30 20.09 -11.41 -34.25
C TRP A 30 20.55 -11.07 -32.84
N LEU A 31 21.85 -11.07 -32.57
CA LEU A 31 22.43 -10.76 -31.27
C LEU A 31 22.03 -9.35 -30.76
N LYS A 32 21.99 -8.35 -31.65
CA LYS A 32 21.52 -6.99 -31.32
C LYS A 32 20.04 -6.95 -30.96
N ARG A 33 19.20 -7.75 -31.63
CA ARG A 33 17.76 -7.86 -31.31
C ARG A 33 17.53 -8.55 -29.97
N PHE A 34 18.27 -9.64 -29.68
CA PHE A 34 18.21 -10.29 -28.36
C PHE A 34 18.74 -9.38 -27.25
N GLY A 35 19.83 -8.64 -27.49
CA GLY A 35 20.36 -7.67 -26.54
C GLY A 35 19.37 -6.54 -26.21
N LEU A 36 18.61 -6.06 -27.20
CA LEU A 36 17.55 -5.07 -26.96
C LEU A 36 16.37 -5.63 -26.16
N VAL A 37 15.95 -6.87 -26.44
CA VAL A 37 14.86 -7.52 -25.70
C VAL A 37 15.28 -7.79 -24.25
N ILE A 38 16.47 -8.34 -24.04
CA ILE A 38 17.03 -8.60 -22.71
C ILE A 38 17.24 -7.28 -21.96
N GLY A 39 17.81 -6.27 -22.62
CA GLY A 39 17.97 -4.94 -22.06
C GLY A 39 16.64 -4.32 -21.64
N GLY A 40 15.60 -4.43 -22.49
CA GLY A 40 14.26 -3.96 -22.17
C GLY A 40 13.63 -4.69 -20.99
N LEU A 41 13.76 -6.02 -20.91
CA LEU A 41 13.27 -6.81 -19.78
C LEU A 41 14.00 -6.47 -18.46
N ILE A 42 15.31 -6.24 -18.52
CA ILE A 42 16.09 -5.78 -17.36
C ILE A 42 15.64 -4.37 -16.94
N LEU A 43 15.38 -3.48 -17.89
CA LEU A 43 14.92 -2.12 -17.60
C LEU A 43 13.51 -2.13 -16.96
N ILE A 44 12.61 -2.97 -17.45
CA ILE A 44 11.26 -3.14 -16.89
C ILE A 44 11.32 -3.72 -15.48
N THR A 45 12.12 -4.77 -15.27
CA THR A 45 12.26 -5.38 -13.93
C THR A 45 12.96 -4.44 -12.96
N TRP A 46 13.96 -3.68 -13.41
CA TRP A 46 14.64 -2.67 -12.60
C TRP A 46 13.72 -1.50 -12.22
N LEU A 47 12.93 -0.98 -13.17
CA LEU A 47 11.93 0.07 -12.89
C LEU A 47 10.80 -0.44 -11.99
N GLY A 48 10.32 -1.66 -12.22
CA GLY A 48 9.32 -2.30 -11.36
C GLY A 48 9.83 -2.51 -9.94
N ALA A 49 11.06 -3.01 -9.79
CA ALA A 49 11.70 -3.16 -8.48
C ALA A 49 11.93 -1.81 -7.80
N TRP A 50 12.41 -0.79 -8.54
CA TRP A 50 12.56 0.57 -8.03
C TRP A 50 11.22 1.16 -7.55
N PHE A 51 10.14 0.97 -8.31
CA PHE A 51 8.80 1.44 -7.94
C PHE A 51 8.29 0.78 -6.65
N VAL A 52 8.52 -0.52 -6.48
CA VAL A 52 8.15 -1.25 -5.25
C VAL A 52 9.05 -0.85 -4.07
N LEU A 53 10.37 -0.76 -4.28
CA LEU A 53 11.37 -0.50 -3.23
C LEU A 53 11.39 0.96 -2.74
N THR A 54 11.00 1.93 -3.57
CA THR A 54 10.93 3.36 -3.16
C THR A 54 9.80 3.67 -2.18
N GLY A 55 8.95 2.69 -1.83
CA GLY A 55 7.84 2.87 -0.90
C GLY A 55 6.79 3.88 -1.40
N THR A 56 6.84 4.27 -2.68
CA THR A 56 5.84 5.13 -3.31
C THR A 56 4.50 4.41 -3.37
N ALA A 57 4.47 3.09 -3.57
CA ALA A 57 3.28 2.27 -3.43
C ALA A 57 2.63 2.39 -2.04
N ALA A 58 3.42 2.35 -0.95
CA ALA A 58 2.91 2.55 0.40
C ALA A 58 2.43 3.99 0.65
N ARG A 59 3.14 4.99 0.12
CA ARG A 59 2.77 6.40 0.24
C ARG A 59 1.52 6.77 -0.58
N THR A 60 1.35 6.23 -1.79
CA THR A 60 0.12 6.40 -2.58
C THR A 60 -1.05 5.60 -2.01
N ALA A 61 -0.81 4.39 -1.49
CA ALA A 61 -1.85 3.59 -0.84
C ALA A 61 -2.39 4.24 0.44
N ASN A 62 -1.52 4.82 1.26
CA ASN A 62 -1.96 5.51 2.48
C ASN A 62 -2.71 6.82 2.18
N TRP A 63 -2.28 7.56 1.16
CA TRP A 63 -2.97 8.78 0.72
C TRP A 63 -4.33 8.46 0.10
N SER A 64 -4.44 7.43 -0.75
CA SER A 64 -5.74 7.04 -1.32
C SER A 64 -6.70 6.51 -0.25
N LYS A 65 -6.20 5.73 0.72
CA LYS A 65 -7.02 5.24 1.84
C LYS A 65 -7.57 6.37 2.70
N SER A 66 -6.77 7.38 3.03
CA SER A 66 -7.23 8.51 3.85
C SER A 66 -8.28 9.36 3.13
N GLN A 67 -8.13 9.56 1.81
CA GLN A 67 -9.14 10.25 0.99
C GLN A 67 -10.47 9.49 0.93
N ILE A 68 -10.43 8.15 0.79
CA ILE A 68 -11.64 7.33 0.81
C ILE A 68 -12.34 7.43 2.16
N ILE A 69 -11.59 7.34 3.25
CA ILE A 69 -12.13 7.48 4.61
C ILE A 69 -12.74 8.87 4.80
N ALA A 70 -12.05 9.94 4.40
CA ALA A 70 -12.58 11.30 4.48
C ALA A 70 -13.87 11.48 3.67
N ALA A 71 -13.99 10.84 2.50
CA ALA A 71 -15.21 10.86 1.71
C ALA A 71 -16.39 10.20 2.43
N THR A 72 -16.16 9.21 3.30
CA THR A 72 -17.25 8.60 4.08
C THR A 72 -17.90 9.59 5.07
N ALA A 73 -17.14 10.53 5.63
CA ALA A 73 -17.70 11.58 6.48
C ALA A 73 -18.65 12.49 5.69
N ASN A 74 -18.28 12.86 4.46
CA ASN A 74 -19.14 13.62 3.55
C ASN A 74 -20.40 12.85 3.14
N ALA A 75 -20.35 11.52 3.15
CA ALA A 75 -21.50 10.64 2.91
C ALA A 75 -22.40 10.43 4.14
N GLY A 76 -22.11 11.09 5.27
CA GLY A 76 -22.88 11.01 6.51
C GLY A 76 -22.35 10.01 7.54
N PHE A 77 -21.29 9.27 7.22
CA PHE A 77 -20.62 8.36 8.17
C PHE A 77 -19.56 9.10 8.99
N LYS A 78 -20.02 10.10 9.74
CA LYS A 78 -19.18 10.93 10.62
C LYS A 78 -19.67 10.83 12.04
N ILE A 79 -18.78 11.06 12.99
CA ILE A 79 -19.10 10.95 14.41
C ILE A 79 -19.87 12.21 14.81
N GLU A 80 -21.18 12.10 14.97
CA GLU A 80 -22.02 13.15 15.56
C GLU A 80 -22.30 12.88 17.02
N ASN A 81 -22.43 11.59 17.36
CA ASN A 81 -22.85 11.14 18.68
C ASN A 81 -21.81 10.22 19.32
N LEU A 82 -21.38 10.56 20.54
CA LEU A 82 -20.56 9.68 21.38
C LEU A 82 -21.41 9.19 22.55
N LEU A 83 -21.88 7.94 22.47
CA LEU A 83 -22.69 7.33 23.52
C LEU A 83 -21.81 6.48 24.42
N VAL A 84 -21.66 6.90 25.68
CA VAL A 84 -20.85 6.18 26.67
C VAL A 84 -21.70 5.63 27.79
N GLU A 85 -21.63 4.31 28.00
CA GLU A 85 -22.29 3.59 29.09
C GLU A 85 -21.27 3.04 30.09
N GLY A 86 -21.66 2.90 31.36
CA GLY A 86 -20.82 2.32 32.42
C GLY A 86 -19.75 3.26 32.98
N ARG A 87 -19.82 4.54 32.61
CA ARG A 87 -19.00 5.64 33.13
C ARG A 87 -19.48 6.06 34.51
N VAL A 88 -18.58 6.08 35.49
CA VAL A 88 -18.84 6.63 36.84
C VAL A 88 -17.93 7.82 37.09
N ASN A 89 -16.62 7.65 36.89
CA ASN A 89 -15.62 8.69 37.20
C ASN A 89 -14.96 9.28 35.95
N THR A 90 -15.11 8.66 34.78
CA THR A 90 -14.44 9.13 33.56
C THR A 90 -15.22 10.30 32.93
N ASP A 91 -14.55 11.32 32.41
CA ASP A 91 -15.16 12.43 31.65
C ASP A 91 -15.25 12.07 30.15
N PRO A 92 -16.41 12.22 29.47
CA PRO A 92 -16.51 12.04 28.03
C PRO A 92 -15.53 12.88 27.21
N ALA A 93 -15.25 14.12 27.62
CA ALA A 93 -14.32 14.99 26.91
C ALA A 93 -12.88 14.46 26.98
N LEU A 94 -12.50 13.90 28.13
CA LEU A 94 -11.20 13.27 28.32
C LEU A 94 -11.07 12.02 27.44
N MET A 95 -12.14 11.23 27.27
CA MET A 95 -12.12 10.08 26.35
C MET A 95 -11.95 10.51 24.88
N MET A 96 -12.64 11.57 24.45
CA MET A 96 -12.46 12.11 23.10
C MET A 96 -11.02 12.56 22.87
N ALA A 97 -10.43 13.24 23.86
CA ALA A 97 -9.02 13.64 23.82
C ALA A 97 -8.07 12.43 23.80
N LEU A 98 -8.31 11.42 24.64
CA LEU A 98 -7.48 10.21 24.73
C LEU A 98 -7.50 9.41 23.43
N LEU A 99 -8.66 9.31 22.80
CA LEU A 99 -8.82 8.61 21.52
C LEU A 99 -8.45 9.49 20.31
N ASN A 100 -8.13 10.77 20.53
CA ASN A 100 -7.88 11.77 19.50
C ASN A 100 -9.01 11.85 18.46
N ILE A 101 -10.25 11.90 18.95
CA ILE A 101 -11.47 11.95 18.13
C ILE A 101 -12.15 13.30 18.35
N GLN A 102 -12.66 13.89 17.28
CA GLN A 102 -13.49 15.10 17.30
C GLN A 102 -14.86 14.82 16.66
N THR A 103 -15.84 15.62 17.03
CA THR A 103 -17.15 15.61 16.36
C THR A 103 -16.96 16.01 14.90
N GLY A 104 -17.51 15.20 13.98
CA GLY A 104 -17.37 15.37 12.54
C GLY A 104 -16.30 14.49 11.89
N ASP A 105 -15.47 13.80 12.69
CA ASP A 105 -14.46 12.89 12.15
C ASP A 105 -15.10 11.69 11.43
N PRO A 106 -14.43 11.09 10.42
CA PRO A 106 -14.93 9.89 9.75
C PRO A 106 -15.09 8.72 10.72
N LEU A 107 -16.29 8.16 10.80
CA LEU A 107 -16.60 7.05 11.71
C LEU A 107 -15.77 5.78 11.41
N PHE A 108 -15.42 5.57 10.14
CA PHE A 108 -14.56 4.46 9.70
C PHE A 108 -13.06 4.75 9.85
N GLY A 109 -12.69 5.98 10.22
CA GLY A 109 -11.29 6.35 10.47
C GLY A 109 -10.74 5.78 11.78
N ILE A 110 -11.61 5.50 12.75
CA ILE A 110 -11.23 4.93 14.05
C ILE A 110 -11.17 3.42 13.96
N ASN A 111 -10.13 2.81 14.53
CA ASN A 111 -10.07 1.38 14.78
C ASN A 111 -10.60 1.03 16.20
N PRO A 112 -11.75 0.36 16.36
CA PRO A 112 -12.34 0.03 17.65
C PRO A 112 -11.43 -0.83 18.53
N GLN A 113 -10.61 -1.70 17.93
CA GLN A 113 -9.68 -2.55 18.65
C GLN A 113 -8.53 -1.75 19.25
N GLU A 114 -7.95 -0.81 18.48
CA GLU A 114 -6.89 0.08 18.98
C GLU A 114 -7.44 1.02 20.05
N ALA A 115 -8.61 1.61 19.82
CA ALA A 115 -9.28 2.47 20.79
C ALA A 115 -9.62 1.71 22.09
N LYS A 116 -10.01 0.43 22.00
CA LYS A 116 -10.23 -0.43 23.17
C LYS A 116 -8.95 -0.59 23.97
N THR A 117 -7.84 -0.93 23.32
CA THR A 117 -6.54 -1.10 23.99
C THR A 117 -6.11 0.18 24.70
N LEU A 118 -6.21 1.34 24.03
CA LEU A 118 -5.88 2.64 24.63
C LEU A 118 -6.72 2.96 25.87
N LEU A 119 -8.02 2.64 25.86
CA LEU A 119 -8.87 2.83 27.03
C LEU A 119 -8.47 1.88 28.17
N GLU A 120 -8.22 0.61 27.88
CA GLU A 120 -7.85 -0.41 28.88
C GLU A 120 -6.47 -0.19 29.51
N GLU A 121 -5.58 0.58 28.86
CA GLU A 121 -4.30 1.01 29.44
C GLU A 121 -4.49 2.01 30.59
N THR A 122 -5.65 2.66 30.68
CA THR A 122 -5.93 3.62 31.75
C THR A 122 -6.19 2.91 33.07
N LYS A 123 -5.57 3.39 34.17
CA LYS A 123 -5.67 2.78 35.52
C LYS A 123 -7.10 2.51 36.00
N TRP A 124 -8.05 3.36 35.61
CA TRP A 124 -9.45 3.30 36.06
C TRP A 124 -10.31 2.31 35.26
N ILE A 125 -9.89 1.92 34.05
CA ILE A 125 -10.69 1.10 33.13
C ILE A 125 -10.23 -0.36 33.27
N ARG A 126 -11.18 -1.26 33.53
CA ARG A 126 -10.95 -2.70 33.56
C ARG A 126 -11.10 -3.32 32.18
N ALA A 127 -12.17 -2.94 31.49
CA ALA A 127 -12.50 -3.42 30.16
C ALA A 127 -13.33 -2.38 29.40
N ALA A 128 -13.19 -2.35 28.07
CA ALA A 128 -13.98 -1.51 27.19
C ALA A 128 -14.54 -2.30 26.01
N HIS A 129 -15.77 -1.99 25.61
CA HIS A 129 -16.34 -2.45 24.34
C HIS A 129 -16.71 -1.25 23.50
N ILE A 130 -16.15 -1.20 22.28
CA ILE A 130 -16.39 -0.13 21.33
C ILE A 130 -17.11 -0.71 20.12
N GLN A 131 -18.20 -0.07 19.72
CA GLN A 131 -18.97 -0.44 18.54
C GLN A 131 -19.31 0.82 17.74
N ARG A 132 -19.26 0.69 16.42
CA ARG A 132 -19.77 1.71 15.51
C ARG A 132 -21.25 1.44 15.30
N ARG A 133 -22.11 2.37 15.74
CA ARG A 133 -23.54 2.35 15.44
C ARG A 133 -23.77 3.32 14.29
N LEU A 134 -24.00 2.75 13.12
CA LEU A 134 -24.22 3.53 11.90
C LEU A 134 -25.53 4.33 12.02
N PRO A 135 -25.62 5.49 11.35
CA PRO A 135 -24.58 6.06 10.48
C PRO A 135 -23.49 6.86 11.21
N ASP A 136 -23.75 7.32 12.43
CA ASP A 136 -23.09 8.52 12.98
C ASP A 136 -22.61 8.40 14.44
N THR A 137 -22.80 7.23 15.05
CA THR A 137 -22.67 7.06 16.49
C THR A 137 -21.51 6.13 16.85
N LEU A 138 -20.63 6.59 17.73
CA LEU A 138 -19.65 5.74 18.39
C LEU A 138 -20.18 5.34 19.77
N TYR A 139 -20.47 4.06 19.94
CA TYR A 139 -20.95 3.49 21.20
C TYR A 139 -19.80 2.87 21.97
N ILE A 140 -19.63 3.28 23.22
CA ILE A 140 -18.59 2.80 24.13
C ILE A 140 -19.26 2.30 25.41
N LYS A 141 -19.06 1.04 25.74
CA LYS A 141 -19.43 0.47 27.03
C LYS A 141 -18.17 0.25 27.86
N LEU A 142 -18.11 0.88 29.02
CA LEU A 142 -16.98 0.81 29.94
C LEU A 142 -17.32 -0.07 31.14
N TYR A 143 -16.30 -0.75 31.63
CA TYR A 143 -16.30 -1.36 32.95
C TYR A 143 -15.15 -0.72 33.73
N GLU A 144 -15.50 0.14 34.69
CA GLU A 144 -14.53 0.81 35.57
C GLU A 144 -14.13 -0.11 36.73
N ARG A 145 -12.91 0.07 37.25
CA ARG A 145 -12.43 -0.59 38.48
C ARG A 145 -13.00 0.12 39.70
N THR A 146 -13.38 -0.63 40.72
CA THR A 146 -13.91 -0.08 41.98
C THR A 146 -12.83 -0.17 43.05
N PRO A 147 -12.05 0.89 43.32
CA PRO A 147 -10.99 0.79 44.30
C PRO A 147 -11.55 0.60 45.71
N ILE A 148 -11.00 -0.38 46.40
CA ILE A 148 -11.33 -0.66 47.81
C ILE A 148 -10.60 0.35 48.72
N ALA A 149 -9.46 0.89 48.26
CA ALA A 149 -8.74 1.98 48.91
C ALA A 149 -7.84 2.74 47.90
N LEU A 150 -7.66 4.04 48.12
CA LEU A 150 -6.64 4.85 47.46
C LEU A 150 -5.37 4.82 48.32
N TRP A 151 -4.34 4.08 47.89
CA TRP A 151 -3.04 4.09 48.57
C TRP A 151 -2.11 5.10 47.89
N ASN A 152 -1.71 6.13 48.64
CA ASN A 152 -0.77 7.15 48.19
C ASN A 152 0.52 7.02 49.02
N TYR A 153 1.61 6.59 48.38
CA TYR A 153 2.93 6.45 49.01
C TYR A 153 3.98 7.07 48.11
N ASN A 154 4.78 7.99 48.65
CA ASN A 154 5.83 8.72 47.92
C ASN A 154 5.35 9.47 46.65
N GLY A 155 4.09 9.92 46.61
CA GLY A 155 3.55 10.70 45.48
C GLY A 155 3.05 9.85 44.31
N GLU A 156 3.18 8.52 44.38
CA GLU A 156 2.56 7.61 43.43
C GLU A 156 1.22 7.11 43.97
N THR A 157 0.14 7.40 43.25
CA THR A 157 -1.18 6.87 43.55
C THR A 157 -1.35 5.52 42.83
N THR A 158 -1.44 4.46 43.63
CA THR A 158 -1.66 3.09 43.14
C THR A 158 -3.02 2.61 43.63
N LEU A 159 -3.86 2.15 42.69
CA LEU A 159 -5.16 1.56 43.00
C LEU A 159 -4.94 0.10 43.42
N LEU A 160 -5.40 -0.26 44.62
CA LEU A 160 -5.64 -1.66 44.97
C LEU A 160 -7.06 -2.03 44.50
N ASP A 161 -7.16 -3.09 43.70
CA ASP A 161 -8.41 -3.71 43.21
C ASP A 161 -8.50 -5.14 43.77
#